data_AF-A0A3S4GCL1-F1
#
_entry.id   AF-A0A3S4GCL1-F1
#
_cell.length_a   1.000
_cell.length_b   1.000
_cell.length_c   1.000
_cell.angle_alpha   90.00
_cell.angle_beta   90.00
_cell.angle_gamma   90.00
#
_symmetry.space_group_name_H-M   'P 1'
#
loop_
_entity.id
_entity.type
_entity.pdbx_description
1 polymer ?
#
loop_
_entity_poly.entity_id
_entity_poly.type
_entity_poly.pdbx_seq_one_letter_code
_entity_poly.pdbx_strand_id
1 'polypeptide(L)'
;MPQRTGRLPSGWGVIAFGKQADALAKHQKGDLVSVVGNMQINQWTGQDGGTQQGYQVLADSVISARTARPGGRQGQQGQATDALRRAQQQPAPPGYEDYDQTPPFDDSIPL
;
A
#
# COMPACT_ATOMS: atom_id res chain seq x y z
N MET A 1 50.85 -7.68 -9.80
CA MET A 1 49.83 -7.31 -8.80
C MET A 1 48.50 -7.12 -9.53
N PRO A 2 47.49 -8.00 -9.40
CA PRO A 2 46.19 -7.75 -10.02
C PRO A 2 45.43 -6.70 -9.21
N GLN A 3 45.08 -5.58 -9.84
CA GLN A 3 44.23 -4.58 -9.20
C GLN A 3 42.84 -5.19 -9.02
N ARG A 4 42.42 -5.40 -7.77
CA ARG A 4 41.03 -5.68 -7.43
C ARG A 4 40.23 -4.44 -7.83
N THR A 5 39.64 -4.45 -9.01
CA THR A 5 38.58 -3.51 -9.40
C THR A 5 37.40 -3.77 -8.48
N GLY A 6 37.41 -3.12 -7.32
CA GLY A 6 36.24 -3.03 -6.46
C GLY A 6 35.17 -2.30 -7.26
N ARG A 7 34.19 -3.05 -7.77
CA ARG A 7 32.97 -2.47 -8.34
C ARG A 7 32.37 -1.55 -7.28
N LEU A 8 32.52 -0.24 -7.45
CA LEU A 8 31.77 0.72 -6.66
C LEU A 8 30.29 0.35 -6.83
N PRO A 9 29.49 0.29 -5.75
CA PRO A 9 28.07 0.04 -5.91
C PRO A 9 27.53 1.11 -6.85
N SER A 10 27.00 0.68 -7.99
CA SER A 10 26.25 1.55 -8.90
C SER A 10 25.15 2.18 -8.07
N GLY A 11 25.31 3.46 -7.75
CA GLY A 11 24.43 4.19 -6.86
C GLY A 11 23.10 4.39 -7.57
N TRP A 12 22.06 3.76 -7.03
CA TRP A 12 20.69 4.10 -7.38
C TRP A 12 20.17 5.05 -6.30
N GLY A 13 19.54 6.15 -6.72
CA GLY A 13 19.01 7.16 -5.82
C GLY A 13 17.55 7.50 -6.13
N VAL A 14 16.84 8.01 -5.12
CA VAL A 14 15.54 8.65 -5.29
C VAL A 14 15.68 10.08 -4.82
N ILE A 15 15.26 11.03 -5.65
CA ILE A 15 15.25 12.45 -5.36
C ILE A 15 13.80 12.91 -5.37
N ALA A 16 13.39 13.63 -4.34
CA ALA A 16 12.04 14.18 -4.22
C ALA A 16 12.13 15.63 -3.74
N PHE A 17 11.15 16.45 -4.13
CA PHE A 17 11.04 17.85 -3.72
C PHE A 17 9.67 18.13 -3.13
N GLY A 18 9.55 19.20 -2.34
CA GLY A 18 8.27 19.60 -1.72
C GLY A 18 7.65 18.51 -0.84
N LYS A 19 6.35 18.29 -0.99
CA LYS A 19 5.58 17.35 -0.15
C LYS A 19 6.05 15.90 -0.28
N GLN A 20 6.58 15.51 -1.43
CA GLN A 20 7.13 14.19 -1.70
C GLN A 20 8.43 13.98 -0.92
N ALA A 21 9.24 15.04 -0.76
CA ALA A 21 10.43 14.99 0.09
C ALA A 21 10.03 14.77 1.55
N ASP A 22 9.00 15.47 2.04
CA ASP A 22 8.47 15.28 3.40
C ASP A 22 7.93 13.85 3.62
N ALA A 23 7.29 13.28 2.59
CA ALA A 23 6.83 11.89 2.62
C ALA A 23 8.02 10.91 2.65
N LEU A 24 9.04 11.15 1.82
CA LEU A 24 10.24 10.31 1.74
C LEU A 24 11.06 10.38 3.04
N ALA A 25 11.19 11.56 3.65
CA ALA A 25 11.95 11.79 4.89
C ALA A 25 11.36 11.06 6.12
N LYS A 26 10.08 10.68 6.08
CA LYS A 26 9.44 9.87 7.13
C LYS A 26 9.85 8.41 7.09
N HIS A 27 10.54 7.96 6.04
CA HIS A 27 11.00 6.60 5.88
C HIS A 27 12.42 6.40 6.38
N GLN A 28 12.66 5.24 6.96
CA GLN A 28 13.98 4.81 7.41
C GLN A 28 14.49 3.65 6.57
N LYS A 29 15.79 3.39 6.64
CA LYS A 29 16.40 2.22 5.99
C LYS A 29 15.64 0.95 6.37
N GLY A 30 15.21 0.20 5.36
CA GLY A 30 14.43 -1.03 5.53
C GLY A 30 12.90 -0.85 5.41
N ASP A 31 12.40 0.39 5.34
CA ASP A 31 11.00 0.63 5.00
C ASP A 31 10.71 0.27 3.54
N LEU A 32 9.57 -0.39 3.32
CA LEU A 32 9.05 -0.63 1.97
C LEU A 32 8.31 0.61 1.46
N VAL A 33 8.74 1.08 0.31
CA VAL A 33 8.23 2.28 -0.36
C VAL A 33 8.11 1.98 -1.85
N SER A 34 6.99 2.37 -2.45
CA SER A 34 6.83 2.41 -3.91
C SER A 34 7.03 3.86 -4.37
N VAL A 35 7.85 4.06 -5.40
CA VAL A 35 8.18 5.37 -5.93
C VAL A 35 7.78 5.41 -7.40
N VAL A 36 7.10 6.48 -7.80
CA VAL A 36 6.73 6.75 -9.19
C VAL A 36 7.34 8.08 -9.60
N GLY A 37 7.96 8.10 -10.78
CA GLY A 37 8.63 9.28 -11.29
C GLY A 37 9.51 9.01 -12.49
N ASN A 38 10.23 10.04 -12.92
CA ASN A 38 11.09 9.97 -14.09
C ASN A 38 12.47 9.36 -13.73
N MET A 39 12.94 8.43 -14.56
CA MET A 39 14.29 7.86 -14.43
C MET A 39 15.30 8.72 -15.18
N GLN A 40 16.29 9.22 -14.46
CA GLN A 40 17.44 9.96 -14.99
C GLN A 40 18.73 9.16 -14.86
N ILE A 41 19.55 9.23 -15.91
CA ILE A 41 20.90 8.67 -15.94
C ILE A 41 21.86 9.84 -15.97
N ASN A 42 22.57 10.05 -14.87
CA ASN A 42 23.53 11.13 -14.74
C ASN A 42 24.93 10.59 -14.97
N GLN A 43 25.67 11.19 -15.91
CA GLN A 43 27.06 10.83 -16.19
C GLN A 43 27.97 11.93 -15.67
N TRP A 44 29.05 11.56 -14.97
CA TRP A 44 30.07 12.49 -14.51
C TRP A 44 31.46 11.90 -14.69
N THR A 45 32.47 12.75 -14.79
CA THR A 45 33.87 12.32 -14.84
C THR A 45 34.33 12.00 -13.42
N GLY A 46 34.73 10.74 -13.20
CA GLY A 46 35.35 10.29 -11.96
C GLY A 46 36.72 10.92 -11.74
N GLN A 47 37.23 10.83 -10.52
CA GLN A 47 38.56 11.39 -10.16
C GLN A 47 39.71 10.74 -10.95
N ASP A 48 39.49 9.56 -11.52
CA ASP A 48 40.40 8.81 -12.39
C ASP A 48 40.28 9.19 -13.87
N GLY A 49 39.43 10.17 -14.22
CA GLY A 49 39.15 10.57 -15.60
C GLY A 49 38.20 9.63 -16.35
N GLY A 50 37.71 8.56 -15.70
CA GLY A 50 36.74 7.65 -16.28
C GLY A 50 35.32 8.23 -16.23
N THR A 51 34.48 7.92 -17.21
CA THR A 51 33.05 8.26 -17.14
C THR A 51 32.36 7.34 -16.14
N GLN A 52 31.74 7.93 -15.13
CA GLN A 52 30.87 7.26 -14.18
C GLN A 52 29.41 7.58 -14.50
N GLN A 53 28.51 6.64 -14.24
CA GLN A 53 27.08 6.83 -14.44
C GLN A 53 26.32 6.46 -13.14
N GLY A 54 25.31 7.24 -12.82
CA GLY A 54 24.42 7.02 -11.68
C GLY A 54 22.97 7.10 -12.12
N TYR A 55 22.14 6.24 -11.54
CA TYR A 55 20.73 6.14 -11.88
C TYR A 55 19.91 6.77 -10.76
N GLN A 56 19.02 7.69 -11.11
CA GLN A 56 18.23 8.42 -10.13
C GLN A 56 16.77 8.53 -10.58
N VAL A 57 15.83 8.27 -9.66
CA VAL A 57 14.40 8.53 -9.90
C VAL A 57 14.07 9.90 -9.33
N LEU A 58 13.53 10.80 -10.15
CA LEU A 58 12.89 12.04 -9.70
C LEU A 58 11.44 11.70 -9.37
N ALA A 59 11.14 11.63 -8.07
CA ALA A 59 9.87 11.15 -7.57
C ALA A 59 8.78 12.21 -7.68
N ASP A 60 7.76 11.91 -8.48
CA ASP A 60 6.51 12.65 -8.52
C ASP A 60 5.55 12.16 -7.43
N SER A 61 5.70 10.90 -7.01
CA SER A 61 4.90 10.27 -5.96
C SER A 61 5.69 9.23 -5.16
N VAL A 62 5.47 9.22 -3.85
CA VAL A 62 6.07 8.27 -2.89
C VAL A 62 4.95 7.65 -2.07
N ILE A 63 4.83 6.33 -2.14
CA ILE A 63 3.75 5.55 -1.52
C ILE A 63 4.35 4.65 -0.43
N SER A 64 3.88 4.81 0.80
CA SER A 64 4.34 4.01 1.92
C SER A 64 3.56 2.70 2.07
N ALA A 65 4.26 1.60 2.31
CA ALA A 65 3.63 0.35 2.72
C ALA A 65 3.32 0.28 4.23
N ARG A 66 3.56 1.35 5.01
CA ARG A 66 3.34 1.35 6.47
C ARG A 66 1.88 1.13 6.87
N THR A 67 0.94 1.39 5.96
CA THR A 67 -0.49 1.06 6.11
C THR A 67 -0.82 -0.44 5.93
N ALA A 68 0.11 -1.24 5.40
CA ALA A 68 -0.08 -2.67 5.15
C ALA A 68 0.36 -3.57 6.33
N ARG A 69 0.78 -3.00 7.46
CA ARG A 69 1.09 -3.80 8.66
C ARG A 69 -0.21 -4.37 9.24
N PRO A 70 -0.32 -5.69 9.47
CA PRO A 70 -1.53 -6.34 9.99
C PRO A 70 -1.96 -5.92 11.41
N GLY A 71 -1.33 -4.92 12.02
CA GLY A 71 -1.70 -4.34 13.32
C GLY A 71 -2.24 -2.90 13.28
N GLY A 72 -2.37 -2.27 12.11
CA GLY A 72 -2.65 -0.83 11.97
C GLY A 72 -4.09 -0.36 12.23
N ARG A 73 -4.93 -1.12 12.92
CA ARG A 73 -6.34 -0.77 13.21
C ARG A 73 -6.74 -1.04 14.66
N GLN A 74 -5.91 -0.65 15.63
CA GLN A 74 -6.30 -0.69 17.05
C GLN A 74 -7.53 0.18 17.37
N GLY A 75 -7.80 1.23 16.57
CA GLY A 75 -8.99 2.08 16.74
C GLY A 75 -10.30 1.51 16.18
N GLN A 76 -10.28 0.49 15.32
CA GLN A 76 -11.51 -0.14 14.80
C GLN A 76 -11.98 -1.31 15.65
N GLN A 77 -11.10 -1.91 16.46
CA GLN A 77 -11.49 -3.00 17.36
C GLN A 77 -12.45 -2.52 18.44
N GLY A 78 -12.25 -1.33 19.01
CA GLY A 78 -13.15 -0.74 20.00
C GLY A 78 -14.54 -0.45 19.44
N GLN A 79 -14.63 0.09 18.21
CA GLN A 79 -15.92 0.36 17.56
C GLN A 79 -16.65 -0.92 17.16
N ALA A 80 -15.92 -1.95 16.69
CA ALA A 80 -16.51 -3.24 16.36
C ALA A 80 -16.99 -4.00 17.62
N THR A 81 -16.23 -3.96 18.72
CA THR A 81 -16.65 -4.59 19.98
C THR A 81 -17.83 -3.85 20.63
N ASP A 82 -17.88 -2.52 20.58
CA ASP A 82 -19.04 -1.76 21.05
C ASP A 82 -20.28 -1.97 20.18
N ALA A 83 -20.13 -2.07 18.86
CA ALA A 83 -21.23 -2.39 17.94
C ALA A 83 -21.78 -3.80 18.19
N LEU A 84 -20.90 -4.79 18.39
CA LEU A 84 -21.30 -6.16 18.69
C LEU A 84 -22.04 -6.27 20.04
N ARG A 85 -21.53 -5.57 21.07
CA ARG A 85 -22.15 -5.53 22.41
C ARG A 85 -23.52 -4.85 22.35
N ARG A 86 -23.68 -3.81 21.54
CA ARG A 86 -24.96 -3.13 21.32
C ARG A 86 -25.98 -4.02 20.59
N ALA A 87 -25.54 -4.76 19.58
CA ALA A 87 -26.38 -5.73 18.87
C ALA A 87 -26.85 -6.88 19.77
N GLN A 88 -25.99 -7.36 20.69
CA GLN A 88 -26.36 -8.38 21.67
C GLN A 88 -27.31 -7.89 22.77
N GLN A 89 -27.34 -6.58 23.04
CA GLN A 89 -28.22 -5.96 24.03
C GLN A 89 -29.56 -5.49 23.45
N GLN A 90 -29.75 -5.57 22.12
CA GLN A 90 -31.04 -5.30 21.50
C GLN A 90 -31.99 -6.50 21.71
N PRO A 91 -33.16 -6.30 22.35
CA PRO A 91 -34.19 -7.33 22.38
C PRO A 91 -34.65 -7.63 20.96
N ALA A 92 -34.93 -8.91 20.67
CA ALA A 92 -35.47 -9.31 19.38
C ALA A 92 -36.76 -8.52 19.07
N PRO A 93 -36.90 -7.96 17.85
CA PRO A 93 -38.14 -7.30 17.45
C PRO A 93 -39.31 -8.30 17.51
N PRO A 94 -40.50 -7.90 17.99
CA PRO A 94 -41.64 -8.78 18.05
C PRO A 94 -42.18 -9.08 16.65
N GLY A 95 -42.37 -10.37 16.37
CA GLY A 95 -43.38 -10.91 15.44
C GLY A 95 -43.09 -10.76 13.94
N TYR A 96 -42.62 -11.85 13.32
CA TYR A 96 -42.95 -12.17 11.93
C TYR A 96 -43.85 -13.41 11.94
N GLU A 97 -45.08 -13.21 12.39
CA GLU A 97 -46.20 -14.02 11.90
C GLU A 97 -46.71 -13.32 10.63
N ASP A 98 -47.14 -14.10 9.65
CA ASP A 98 -47.84 -13.64 8.43
C ASP A 98 -46.97 -13.31 7.19
N TYR A 99 -46.52 -14.36 6.49
CA TYR A 99 -46.55 -14.36 5.01
C TYR A 99 -46.96 -15.76 4.54
N ASP A 100 -48.22 -15.85 4.12
CA ASP A 100 -48.81 -16.93 3.31
C ASP A 100 -47.79 -17.61 2.39
N GLN A 101 -47.41 -18.85 2.74
CA GLN A 101 -46.72 -19.76 1.84
C GLN A 101 -47.73 -20.36 0.85
N THR A 102 -48.21 -19.56 -0.10
CA THR A 102 -48.71 -20.10 -1.35
C THR A 102 -47.70 -19.77 -2.45
N PRO A 103 -46.90 -20.74 -2.94
CA PRO A 103 -46.05 -20.50 -4.10
C PRO A 103 -46.92 -20.18 -5.32
N PRO A 104 -46.76 -19.03 -6.01
CA PRO A 104 -47.56 -18.68 -7.17
C PRO A 104 -46.89 -19.14 -8.46
N PHE A 105 -46.62 -20.43 -8.59
CA PHE A 105 -46.19 -21.00 -9.87
C PHE A 105 -47.01 -22.26 -10.16
N ASP A 106 -47.99 -22.08 -11.03
CA ASP A 106 -48.80 -23.10 -11.67
C ASP A 106 -47.91 -23.90 -12.64
N ASP A 107 -47.61 -25.16 -12.28
CA ASP A 107 -46.89 -26.13 -13.14
C ASP A 107 -47.85 -26.69 -14.22
N SER A 108 -48.22 -25.86 -15.18
CA SER A 108 -48.90 -26.31 -16.40
C SER A 108 -48.04 -26.04 -17.65
N ILE A 109 -47.02 -26.89 -17.82
CA ILE A 109 -46.27 -27.07 -19.07
C ILE A 109 -46.96 -28.19 -19.87
N PRO A 110 -47.55 -27.96 -21.06
CA PRO A 110 -48.06 -29.06 -21.88
C PRO A 110 -46.93 -29.85 -22.56
N LEU A 111 -47.11 -31.16 -22.65
CA LEU A 111 -46.25 -32.14 -23.35
C LEU A 111 -46.21 -31.93 -24.87
#